data_AF-A0A9W7ZNF1-F1
#
_entry.id   AF-A0A9W7ZNF1-F1
#
_cell.length_a   1.000
_cell.length_b   1.000
_cell.length_c   1.000
_cell.angle_alpha   90.00
_cell.angle_beta   90.00
_cell.angle_gamma   90.00
#
_symmetry.space_group_name_H-M   'P 1'
#
loop_
_entity.id
_entity.type
_entity.pdbx_description
1 polymer ?
#
loop_
_entity_poly.entity_id
_entity_poly.type
_entity_poly.pdbx_seq_one_letter_code
_entity_poly.pdbx_strand_id
1 'polypeptide(L)'
;MPSHVAFTDTYPDKLPEFKVLTDDAEELTREDRVKLNEVAQQTAEESLGMAMVFSMASVVKEMFDLILIEKAAAKQAADDARLAKEMELEQAKFVGTRVAPESFMAWKAKFDAEMAEIQRAQNSQKRNVEKNKKLTGRQMFEKDKSLARSDANFMEEGDTAVDASLFERVVSIRDDSDTSDRGSDAEE
;
A
#
# COMPACT_ATOMS: atom_id res chain seq x y z
N MET A 1 -30.50 31.40 -9.60
CA MET A 1 -30.72 32.45 -8.58
C MET A 1 -31.98 33.24 -8.92
N PRO A 2 -33.16 32.81 -8.43
CA PRO A 2 -34.37 33.63 -8.54
C PRO A 2 -34.20 34.91 -7.70
N SER A 3 -34.36 36.08 -8.30
CA SER A 3 -34.39 37.36 -7.57
C SER A 3 -35.81 37.93 -7.62
N HIS A 4 -36.29 38.46 -6.50
CA HIS A 4 -37.57 39.15 -6.46
C HIS A 4 -37.33 40.65 -6.53
N VAL A 5 -37.92 41.28 -7.55
CA VAL A 5 -37.86 42.73 -7.77
C VAL A 5 -39.27 43.26 -7.77
N ALA A 6 -39.62 44.09 -6.77
CA ALA A 6 -40.89 44.80 -6.76
C ALA A 6 -40.70 46.21 -7.34
N PHE A 7 -41.42 46.48 -8.41
CA PHE A 7 -41.41 47.79 -9.07
C PHE A 7 -42.24 48.78 -8.26
N THR A 8 -41.73 50.01 -8.11
CA THR A 8 -42.48 51.12 -7.52
C THR A 8 -43.25 51.85 -8.63
N ASP A 9 -44.36 52.50 -8.30
CA ASP A 9 -45.20 53.25 -9.25
C ASP A 9 -44.45 54.39 -9.99
N THR A 10 -43.25 54.74 -9.51
CA THR A 10 -42.41 55.83 -10.05
C THR A 10 -41.11 55.31 -10.67
N TYR A 11 -41.00 54.03 -11.00
CA TYR A 11 -39.85 53.50 -11.74
C TYR A 11 -39.80 54.08 -13.17
N PRO A 12 -38.63 54.51 -13.68
CA PRO A 12 -37.26 54.31 -13.17
C PRO A 12 -36.70 55.44 -12.28
N ASP A 13 -37.52 56.39 -11.84
CA ASP A 13 -37.07 57.55 -11.03
C ASP A 13 -36.90 57.21 -9.53
N LYS A 14 -37.43 56.06 -9.07
CA LYS A 14 -37.25 55.55 -7.71
C LYS A 14 -36.73 54.12 -7.71
N LEU A 15 -35.89 53.80 -6.70
CA LEU A 15 -35.30 52.48 -6.53
C LEU A 15 -36.38 51.40 -6.36
N PRO A 16 -36.26 50.25 -7.04
CA PRO A 16 -37.12 49.09 -6.81
C PRO A 16 -36.75 48.39 -5.51
N GLU A 17 -37.70 47.70 -4.88
CA GLU A 17 -37.37 46.82 -3.77
C GLU A 17 -36.72 45.55 -4.32
N PHE A 18 -35.44 45.35 -4.02
CA PHE A 18 -34.67 44.21 -4.49
C PHE A 18 -34.42 43.23 -3.34
N LYS A 19 -34.85 41.98 -3.51
CA LYS A 19 -34.57 40.88 -2.58
C LYS A 19 -34.00 39.69 -3.32
N VAL A 20 -32.74 39.36 -3.00
CA VAL A 20 -32.13 38.10 -3.43
C VAL A 20 -32.82 36.96 -2.68
N LEU A 21 -33.50 36.09 -3.42
CA LEU A 21 -33.98 34.82 -2.88
C LEU A 21 -32.90 33.78 -3.16
N THR A 22 -32.33 33.24 -2.09
CA THR A 22 -31.38 32.14 -2.18
C THR A 22 -32.06 30.97 -1.50
N ASP A 23 -32.31 29.90 -2.26
CA ASP A 23 -32.87 28.66 -1.71
C ASP A 23 -31.83 27.96 -0.82
N ASP A 24 -30.55 28.18 -1.10
CA ASP A 24 -29.42 27.65 -0.36
C ASP A 24 -28.91 28.68 0.66
N ALA A 25 -29.62 28.77 1.79
CA ALA A 25 -29.25 29.64 2.91
C ALA A 25 -27.88 29.32 3.54
N GLU A 26 -27.31 28.15 3.25
CA GLU A 26 -26.00 27.70 3.75
C GLU A 26 -24.83 28.26 2.95
N GLU A 27 -25.04 28.68 1.71
CA GLU A 27 -23.94 29.10 0.83
C GLU A 27 -23.54 30.56 1.05
N LEU A 28 -24.46 31.39 1.55
CA LEU A 28 -24.27 32.84 1.68
C LEU A 28 -24.34 33.32 3.14
N THR A 29 -23.25 33.88 3.64
CA THR A 29 -23.18 34.39 5.02
C THR A 29 -24.00 35.68 5.12
N ARG A 30 -24.41 36.08 6.34
CA ARG A 30 -25.12 37.36 6.56
C ARG A 30 -24.34 38.56 5.99
N GLU A 31 -23.02 38.56 6.08
CA GLU A 31 -22.14 39.59 5.54
C GLU A 31 -22.18 39.65 4.01
N ASP A 32 -22.13 38.49 3.35
CA ASP A 32 -22.22 38.37 1.89
C ASP A 32 -23.53 38.96 1.35
N ARG A 33 -24.63 38.73 2.08
CA ARG A 33 -25.95 39.30 1.74
C ARG A 33 -25.98 40.82 1.86
N VAL A 34 -25.28 41.39 2.85
CA VAL A 34 -25.15 42.85 3.01
C VAL A 34 -24.32 43.42 1.85
N LYS A 35 -23.18 42.80 1.52
CA LYS A 35 -22.34 43.21 0.38
C LYS A 35 -23.11 43.18 -0.94
N LEU A 36 -23.86 42.11 -1.21
CA LEU A 36 -24.70 42.02 -2.41
C LEU A 36 -25.75 43.13 -2.46
N ASN A 37 -26.34 43.49 -1.31
CA ASN A 37 -27.35 44.55 -1.26
C ASN A 37 -26.72 45.93 -1.48
N GLU A 38 -25.57 46.20 -0.86
CA GLU A 38 -24.82 47.44 -1.03
C GLU A 38 -24.42 47.67 -2.50
N VAL A 39 -23.88 46.63 -3.14
CA VAL A 39 -23.52 46.69 -4.56
C VAL A 39 -24.75 46.89 -5.45
N ALA A 40 -25.88 46.24 -5.13
CA ALA A 40 -27.14 46.46 -5.83
C ALA A 40 -27.65 47.89 -5.67
N GLN A 41 -27.57 48.46 -4.47
CA GLN A 41 -27.96 49.85 -4.18
C GLN A 41 -27.07 50.83 -4.92
N GLN A 42 -25.75 50.64 -4.89
CA GLN A 42 -24.82 51.48 -5.63
C GLN A 42 -25.12 51.47 -7.14
N THR A 43 -25.33 50.30 -7.72
CA THR A 43 -25.69 50.15 -9.15
C THR A 43 -27.02 50.83 -9.47
N ALA A 44 -27.99 50.78 -8.54
CA ALA A 44 -29.29 51.42 -8.69
C ALA A 44 -29.21 52.95 -8.63
N GLU A 45 -28.38 53.50 -7.73
CA GLU A 45 -28.13 54.94 -7.62
C GLU A 45 -27.42 55.49 -8.86
N GLU A 46 -26.43 54.75 -9.39
CA GLU A 46 -25.71 55.11 -10.61
C GLU A 46 -26.58 55.06 -11.87
N SER A 47 -27.60 54.18 -11.88
CA SER A 47 -28.49 53.97 -13.01
C SER A 47 -29.86 54.65 -12.86
N LEU A 48 -29.99 55.59 -11.91
CA LEU A 48 -31.24 56.30 -11.64
C LEU A 48 -31.72 57.07 -12.89
N GLY A 49 -33.03 56.98 -13.19
CA GLY A 49 -33.61 57.59 -14.40
C GLY A 49 -33.42 56.77 -15.67
N MET A 50 -32.81 55.58 -15.60
CA MET A 50 -32.72 54.62 -16.69
C MET A 50 -33.19 53.22 -16.23
N ALA A 51 -33.44 52.31 -17.18
CA ALA A 51 -33.82 50.95 -16.86
C ALA A 51 -32.66 50.22 -16.15
N MET A 52 -32.77 50.03 -14.83
CA MET A 52 -31.69 49.55 -13.95
C MET A 52 -31.79 48.07 -13.52
N VAL A 53 -32.93 47.40 -13.72
CA VAL A 53 -33.13 46.01 -13.22
C VAL A 53 -32.12 45.01 -13.78
N PHE A 54 -31.82 45.07 -15.08
CA PHE A 54 -30.84 44.17 -15.69
C PHE A 54 -29.41 44.43 -15.21
N SER A 55 -29.04 45.71 -15.06
CA SER A 55 -27.73 46.10 -14.54
C SER A 55 -27.56 45.61 -13.10
N MET A 56 -28.54 45.84 -12.23
CA MET A 56 -28.52 45.34 -10.86
C MET A 56 -28.41 43.81 -10.81
N ALA A 57 -29.23 43.10 -11.59
CA ALA A 57 -29.19 41.64 -11.63
C ALA A 57 -27.83 41.09 -12.12
N SER A 58 -27.24 41.73 -13.14
CA SER A 58 -25.93 41.35 -13.68
C SER A 58 -24.82 41.54 -12.64
N VAL A 59 -24.74 42.72 -12.01
CA VAL A 59 -23.70 43.01 -11.02
C VAL A 59 -23.85 42.14 -9.77
N VAL A 60 -25.09 41.92 -9.30
CA VAL A 60 -25.35 41.01 -8.16
C VAL A 60 -24.95 39.58 -8.49
N LYS A 61 -25.19 39.12 -9.72
CA LYS A 61 -24.79 37.78 -10.19
C LYS A 61 -23.26 37.66 -10.23
N GLU A 62 -22.57 38.65 -10.77
CA GLU A 62 -21.10 38.66 -10.81
C GLU A 62 -20.49 38.64 -9.40
N MET A 63 -21.01 39.46 -8.49
CA MET A 63 -20.53 39.49 -7.11
C MET A 63 -20.83 38.18 -6.36
N PHE A 64 -21.98 37.57 -6.63
CA PHE A 64 -22.31 36.26 -6.09
C PHE A 64 -21.34 35.16 -6.58
N ASP A 65 -21.06 35.11 -7.88
CA ASP A 65 -20.12 34.14 -8.45
C ASP A 65 -18.72 34.30 -7.83
N LEU A 66 -18.26 35.54 -7.59
CA LEU A 66 -16.99 35.79 -6.92
C LEU A 66 -16.95 35.23 -5.49
N ILE A 67 -18.01 35.42 -4.72
CA ILE A 67 -18.12 34.89 -3.35
C ILE A 67 -18.12 33.36 -3.34
N LEU A 68 -18.79 32.73 -4.31
CA LEU A 68 -18.76 31.28 -4.46
C LEU A 68 -17.36 30.75 -4.79
N ILE A 69 -16.65 31.41 -5.71
CA ILE A 69 -15.28 31.04 -6.07
C ILE A 69 -14.37 31.18 -4.85
N GLU A 70 -14.47 32.26 -4.09
CA GLU A 70 -13.67 32.48 -2.88
C GLU A 70 -13.92 31.41 -1.83
N LYS A 71 -15.20 31.07 -1.57
CA LYS A 71 -15.56 30.01 -0.62
C LYS A 71 -15.10 28.63 -1.07
N ALA A 72 -15.21 28.32 -2.35
CA ALA A 72 -14.71 27.06 -2.91
C ALA A 72 -13.18 26.97 -2.78
N ALA A 73 -12.46 28.06 -3.09
CA ALA A 73 -11.02 28.14 -2.95
C ALA A 73 -10.58 28.01 -1.48
N ALA A 74 -11.28 28.65 -0.55
CA ALA A 74 -10.99 28.55 0.88
C ALA A 74 -11.18 27.11 1.40
N LYS A 75 -12.24 26.42 0.96
CA LYS A 75 -12.47 25.01 1.30
C LYS A 75 -11.37 24.13 0.74
N GLN A 76 -11.00 24.31 -0.54
CA GLN A 76 -9.93 23.55 -1.17
C GLN A 76 -8.59 23.79 -0.48
N ALA A 77 -8.26 25.03 -0.13
CA ALA A 77 -7.04 25.36 0.60
C ALA A 77 -7.00 24.72 2.00
N ALA A 78 -8.14 24.61 2.69
CA ALA A 78 -8.23 23.92 3.96
C ALA A 78 -7.99 22.40 3.82
N ASP A 79 -8.55 21.80 2.77
CA ASP A 79 -8.36 20.38 2.46
C ASP A 79 -6.90 20.09 2.06
N ASP A 80 -6.30 20.93 1.20
CA ASP A 80 -4.90 20.82 0.77
C ASP A 80 -3.94 21.01 1.96
N ALA A 81 -4.24 21.95 2.87
CA ALA A 81 -3.45 22.15 4.09
C ALA A 81 -3.53 20.94 5.04
N ARG A 82 -4.67 20.24 5.08
CA ARG A 82 -4.79 18.99 5.84
C ARG A 82 -3.95 17.89 5.19
N LEU A 83 -4.05 17.72 3.88
CA LEU A 83 -3.29 16.73 3.13
C LEU A 83 -1.77 16.97 3.24
N ALA A 84 -1.33 18.22 3.15
CA ALA A 84 0.08 18.59 3.29
C ALA A 84 0.66 18.21 4.66
N LYS A 85 -0.10 18.37 5.75
CA LYS A 85 0.31 17.93 7.09
C LYS A 85 0.46 16.42 7.20
N GLU A 86 -0.43 15.67 6.55
CA GLU A 86 -0.35 14.21 6.49
C GLU A 86 0.88 13.76 5.70
N MET A 87 1.13 14.40 4.56
CA MET A 87 2.33 14.15 3.75
C MET A 87 3.63 14.49 4.48
N GLU A 88 3.68 15.58 5.27
CA GLU A 88 4.87 15.93 6.05
C GLU A 88 5.18 14.86 7.12
N LEU A 89 4.16 14.33 7.78
CA LEU A 89 4.30 13.23 8.74
C LEU A 89 4.75 11.93 8.07
N GLU A 90 4.30 11.66 6.85
CA GLU A 90 4.75 10.51 6.07
C GLU A 90 6.17 10.68 5.56
N GLN A 91 6.54 11.87 5.08
CA GLN A 91 7.90 12.18 4.65
C GLN A 91 8.88 12.11 5.82
N ALA A 92 8.49 12.54 7.02
CA ALA A 92 9.29 12.38 8.23
C ALA A 92 9.56 10.90 8.58
N LYS A 93 8.60 10.01 8.31
CA LYS A 93 8.79 8.54 8.44
C LYS A 93 9.63 7.97 7.30
N PHE A 94 9.65 8.62 6.14
CA PHE A 94 10.36 8.18 4.93
C PHE A 94 11.78 8.74 4.80
N VAL A 95 12.24 9.57 5.75
CA VAL A 95 13.67 9.88 5.87
C VAL A 95 14.38 8.64 6.41
N GLY A 96 14.76 7.74 5.50
CA GLY A 96 15.65 6.65 5.81
C GLY A 96 16.96 7.17 6.42
N THR A 97 17.54 6.41 7.34
CA THR A 97 18.86 6.72 7.89
C THR A 97 19.85 6.78 6.74
N ARG A 98 20.40 7.97 6.43
CA ARG A 98 21.52 8.09 5.49
C ARG A 98 22.60 7.12 5.97
N VAL A 99 22.96 6.16 5.12
CA VAL A 99 24.01 5.20 5.43
C VAL A 99 25.36 5.93 5.39
N ALA A 100 25.70 6.59 6.49
CA ALA A 100 27.04 7.09 6.75
C ALA A 100 27.98 5.90 7.01
N PRO A 101 29.29 5.99 6.72
CA PRO A 101 30.24 4.90 6.96
C PRO A 101 30.16 4.33 8.38
N GLU A 102 29.96 5.18 9.39
CA GLU A 102 29.80 4.77 10.78
C GLU A 102 28.54 3.92 11.02
N SER A 103 27.41 4.31 10.41
CA SER A 103 26.15 3.54 10.51
C SER A 103 26.25 2.20 9.77
N PHE A 104 26.98 2.15 8.65
CA PHE A 104 27.24 0.91 7.93
C PHE A 104 28.12 -0.03 8.74
N MET A 105 29.16 0.47 9.40
CA MET A 105 30.02 -0.36 10.27
C MET A 105 29.25 -0.93 11.47
N ALA A 106 28.39 -0.12 12.11
CA ALA A 106 27.53 -0.59 13.20
C ALA A 106 26.53 -1.65 12.72
N TRP A 107 25.94 -1.48 11.54
CA TRP A 107 25.06 -2.47 10.93
C TRP A 107 25.81 -3.76 10.57
N LYS A 108 26.99 -3.63 9.93
CA LYS A 108 27.84 -4.75 9.54
C LYS A 108 28.27 -5.59 10.74
N ALA A 109 28.65 -4.95 11.85
CA ALA A 109 28.99 -5.65 13.08
C ALA A 109 27.81 -6.48 13.64
N LYS A 110 26.58 -5.97 13.57
CA LYS A 110 25.37 -6.73 13.95
C LYS A 110 25.09 -7.88 13.00
N PHE A 111 25.18 -7.63 11.70
CA PHE A 111 24.98 -8.64 10.66
C PHE A 111 25.98 -9.80 10.77
N ASP A 112 27.27 -9.48 10.92
CA ASP A 112 28.33 -10.49 11.07
C ASP A 112 28.11 -11.33 12.34
N ALA A 113 27.62 -10.72 13.43
CA ALA A 113 27.27 -11.43 14.66
C ALA A 113 26.07 -12.38 14.47
N GLU A 114 25.01 -11.94 13.78
CA GLU A 114 23.84 -12.79 13.47
C GLU A 114 24.21 -13.97 12.56
N MET A 115 25.04 -13.73 11.53
CA MET A 115 25.51 -14.77 10.63
C MET A 115 26.40 -15.80 11.35
N ALA A 116 27.26 -15.36 12.26
CA ALA A 116 28.07 -16.25 13.07
C ALA A 116 27.20 -17.15 13.98
N GLU A 117 26.12 -16.60 14.54
CA GLU A 117 25.21 -17.37 15.39
C GLU A 117 24.41 -18.40 14.58
N ILE A 118 23.93 -18.03 13.39
CA ILE A 118 23.27 -18.96 12.46
C ILE A 118 24.21 -20.10 12.07
N GLN A 119 25.48 -19.81 11.76
CA GLN A 119 26.46 -20.84 11.43
C GLN A 119 26.76 -21.77 12.61
N ARG A 120 26.84 -21.25 13.84
CA ARG A 120 27.01 -22.07 15.04
C ARG A 120 25.82 -22.99 15.27
N ALA A 121 24.59 -22.49 15.12
CA ALA A 121 23.37 -23.26 15.24
C ALA A 121 23.27 -24.36 14.16
N GLN A 122 23.65 -24.06 12.91
CA GLN A 122 23.69 -25.08 11.86
C GLN A 122 24.74 -26.16 12.14
N ASN A 123 25.94 -25.79 12.62
CA ASN A 123 26.99 -26.75 12.93
C ASN A 123 26.64 -27.63 14.14
N SER A 124 25.99 -27.07 15.16
CA SER A 124 25.50 -27.87 16.31
C SER A 124 24.37 -28.82 15.89
N GLN A 125 23.46 -28.39 15.02
CA GLN A 125 22.40 -29.22 14.49
C GLN A 125 22.93 -30.35 13.60
N LYS A 126 23.89 -30.08 12.71
CA LYS A 126 24.57 -31.12 11.90
C LYS A 126 25.24 -32.16 12.80
N ARG A 127 25.98 -31.71 13.82
CA ARG A 127 26.62 -32.62 14.81
C ARG A 127 25.60 -33.44 15.60
N ASN A 128 24.43 -32.88 15.91
CA ASN A 128 23.39 -33.60 16.64
C ASN A 128 22.66 -34.62 15.74
N VAL A 129 22.45 -34.29 14.47
CA VAL A 129 21.91 -35.21 13.46
C VAL A 129 22.88 -36.37 13.20
N GLU A 130 24.18 -36.13 13.11
CA GLU A 130 25.19 -37.19 12.95
C GLU A 130 25.24 -38.13 14.16
N LYS A 131 25.09 -37.59 15.39
CA LYS A 131 25.04 -38.40 16.62
C LYS A 131 23.74 -39.20 16.78
N ASN A 132 22.62 -38.69 16.28
CA ASN A 132 21.31 -39.36 16.32
C ASN A 132 20.98 -40.14 15.04
N LYS A 133 21.90 -40.24 14.10
CA LYS A 133 21.71 -41.03 12.88
C LYS A 133 21.74 -42.51 13.25
N LYS A 134 20.57 -43.15 13.22
CA LYS A 134 20.45 -44.61 13.32
C LYS A 134 21.37 -45.22 12.25
N LEU A 135 22.26 -46.12 12.68
CA LEU A 135 23.15 -46.85 11.77
C LEU A 135 22.30 -47.51 10.68
N THR A 136 22.73 -47.42 9.42
CA THR A 136 22.00 -48.09 8.34
C THR A 136 22.08 -49.62 8.53
N GLY A 137 21.11 -50.37 8.01
CA GLY A 137 21.07 -51.83 8.16
C GLY A 137 22.38 -52.52 7.74
N ARG A 138 23.00 -52.04 6.65
CA ARG A 138 24.32 -52.49 6.20
C ARG A 138 25.43 -52.22 7.23
N GLN A 139 25.46 -51.03 7.82
CA GLN A 139 26.45 -50.67 8.84
C GLN A 139 26.26 -51.46 10.15
N MET A 140 25.02 -51.83 10.48
CA MET A 140 24.75 -52.73 11.60
C MET A 140 25.31 -54.14 11.32
N PHE A 141 25.04 -54.70 10.15
CA PHE A 141 25.54 -56.02 9.75
C PHE A 141 27.08 -56.10 9.66
N GLU A 142 27.73 -55.05 9.17
CA GLU A 142 29.21 -55.03 9.06
C GLU A 142 29.90 -54.91 10.43
N LYS A 143 29.29 -54.20 11.38
CA LYS A 143 29.83 -54.02 12.74
C LYS A 143 29.51 -55.20 13.66
N ASP A 144 28.30 -55.74 13.56
CA ASP A 144 27.84 -56.80 14.43
C ASP A 144 27.99 -58.19 13.79
N LYS A 145 29.21 -58.72 13.85
CA LYS A 145 29.54 -60.06 13.35
C LYS A 145 29.01 -61.19 14.24
N SER A 146 28.36 -60.89 15.37
CA SER A 146 27.81 -61.94 16.24
C SER A 146 26.54 -62.57 15.63
N LEU A 147 25.75 -61.80 14.89
CA LEU A 147 24.54 -62.28 14.22
C LEU A 147 24.85 -63.38 13.18
N ALA A 148 25.88 -63.18 12.37
CA ALA A 148 26.33 -64.19 11.41
C ALA A 148 26.86 -65.47 12.09
N ARG A 149 27.34 -65.37 13.33
CA ARG A 149 27.84 -66.52 14.11
C ARG A 149 26.71 -67.28 14.83
N SER A 150 25.65 -66.60 15.26
CA SER A 150 24.48 -67.26 15.87
C SER A 150 23.60 -67.96 14.86
N ASP A 151 23.47 -67.41 13.65
CA ASP A 151 22.66 -67.98 12.57
C ASP A 151 23.24 -69.30 12.04
N ALA A 152 24.57 -69.42 12.03
CA ALA A 152 25.28 -70.65 11.67
C ALA A 152 24.95 -71.85 12.58
N ASN A 153 24.47 -71.62 13.80
CA ASN A 153 24.05 -72.68 14.71
C ASN A 153 22.58 -73.10 14.53
N PHE A 154 21.80 -72.37 13.73
CA PHE A 154 20.36 -72.59 13.52
C PHE A 154 20.02 -73.11 12.12
N MET A 155 21.00 -73.18 11.21
CA MET A 155 20.85 -73.82 9.90
C MET A 155 20.83 -75.34 10.05
N GLU A 156 19.62 -75.92 10.10
CA GLU A 156 19.38 -77.37 10.01
C GLU A 156 19.52 -77.86 8.57
N GLU A 157 19.93 -79.12 8.38
CA GLU A 157 20.22 -79.78 7.09
C GLU A 157 18.94 -79.92 6.23
N GLY A 158 18.49 -78.80 5.65
CA GLY A 158 17.25 -78.70 4.90
C GLY A 158 16.83 -77.27 4.57
N ASP A 159 17.50 -76.25 5.12
CA ASP A 159 17.19 -74.85 4.82
C ASP A 159 17.65 -74.47 3.40
N THR A 160 16.70 -74.16 2.52
CA THR A 160 16.97 -73.85 1.11
C THR A 160 17.27 -72.36 0.98
N ALA A 161 18.51 -72.00 0.66
CA ALA A 161 18.86 -70.62 0.33
C ALA A 161 18.06 -70.15 -0.89
N VAL A 162 17.22 -69.13 -0.71
CA VAL A 162 16.43 -68.55 -1.79
C VAL A 162 17.39 -67.83 -2.74
N ASP A 163 17.49 -68.31 -3.98
CA ASP A 163 18.27 -67.64 -5.03
C ASP A 163 17.58 -66.33 -5.42
N ALA A 164 18.18 -65.22 -5.00
CA ALA A 164 17.65 -63.88 -5.23
C ALA A 164 17.57 -63.52 -6.73
N SER A 165 18.34 -64.19 -7.60
CA SER A 165 18.31 -63.95 -9.05
C SER A 165 16.97 -64.36 -9.70
N LEU A 166 16.22 -65.29 -9.09
CA LEU A 166 14.90 -65.71 -9.57
C LEU A 166 13.81 -64.63 -9.42
N PHE A 167 14.03 -63.63 -8.56
CA PHE A 167 13.05 -62.58 -8.24
C PHE A 167 13.45 -61.18 -8.72
N GLU A 168 14.60 -61.07 -9.41
CA GLU A 168 15.04 -59.80 -9.97
C GLU A 168 14.16 -59.43 -11.18
N ARG A 169 13.08 -58.68 -10.91
CA ARG A 169 12.24 -58.08 -11.94
C ARG A 169 13.10 -57.10 -12.72
N VAL A 170 13.46 -57.44 -13.95
CA VAL A 170 14.08 -56.51 -14.91
C VAL A 170 13.08 -55.38 -15.15
N VAL A 171 13.22 -54.29 -14.40
CA VAL A 171 12.54 -53.04 -14.67
C VAL A 171 13.26 -52.45 -15.87
N SER A 172 12.71 -52.62 -17.08
CA SER A 172 13.13 -51.81 -18.21
C SER A 172 12.67 -50.39 -17.94
N ILE A 173 13.61 -49.55 -17.50
CA ILE A 173 13.40 -48.11 -17.40
C ILE A 173 13.26 -47.64 -18.85
N ARG A 174 12.02 -47.54 -19.33
CA ARG A 174 11.70 -46.75 -20.51
C ARG A 174 11.77 -45.30 -20.04
N ASP A 175 12.93 -44.70 -20.28
CA ASP A 175 13.24 -43.30 -20.00
C ASP A 175 12.31 -42.43 -20.84
N ASP A 176 11.27 -41.90 -20.20
CA ASP A 176 10.42 -40.85 -20.75
C ASP A 176 10.22 -39.82 -19.65
N SER A 177 11.27 -39.02 -19.42
CA SER A 177 11.16 -37.74 -18.73
C SER A 177 12.22 -36.80 -19.27
N ASP A 178 11.79 -35.99 -20.23
CA ASP A 178 12.38 -34.73 -20.67
C ASP A 178 12.84 -33.90 -19.44
N THR A 179 14.12 -34.00 -19.09
CA THR A 179 14.75 -33.10 -18.14
C THR A 179 15.35 -31.96 -18.94
N SER A 180 14.67 -30.81 -18.93
CA SER A 180 15.25 -29.55 -19.37
C SER A 180 16.47 -29.23 -18.49
N ASP A 181 17.65 -29.56 -19.02
CA ASP A 181 18.95 -29.20 -18.51
C ASP A 181 19.09 -27.67 -18.53
N ARG A 182 18.81 -27.05 -17.38
CA ARG A 182 19.10 -25.63 -17.15
C ARG A 182 20.55 -25.56 -16.66
N GLY A 183 21.45 -25.58 -17.65
CA GLY A 183 22.88 -25.46 -17.47
C GLY A 183 23.23 -24.34 -16.49
N SER A 184 24.02 -24.70 -15.49
CA SER A 184 24.68 -23.79 -14.58
C SER A 184 25.76 -23.01 -15.36
N ASP A 185 25.53 -21.71 -15.54
CA ASP A 185 26.59 -20.75 -15.89
C ASP A 185 27.61 -20.74 -14.75
N ALA A 186 28.79 -21.31 -15.01
CA ALA A 186 30.00 -21.04 -14.26
C ALA A 186 30.76 -19.96 -15.04
N GLU A 187 30.71 -18.72 -14.55
CA GLU A 187 31.59 -17.65 -14.99
C GLU A 187 33.05 -17.93 -14.58
N GLU A 188 33.93 -17.50 -15.47
CA GLU A 188 35.38 -17.61 -15.55
C GLU A 188 36.14 -16.94 -14.39
#